data_AF-A0A1Q9RS11-F1
#
_entry.id   AF-A0A1Q9RS11-F1
#
_cell.length_a   1.000
_cell.length_b   1.000
_cell.length_c   1.000
_cell.angle_alpha   90.00
_cell.angle_beta   90.00
_cell.angle_gamma   90.00
#
_symmetry.space_group_name_H-M   'P 1'
#
loop_
_entity.id
_entity.type
_entity.pdbx_description
1 polymer ?
#
loop_
_entity_poly.entity_id
_entity_poly.type
_entity_poly.pdbx_seq_one_letter_code
_entity_poly.pdbx_strand_id
1 'polypeptide(L)'
;MRLLGYGNRLSVPAGGRIEFKVSCELPEFTPTLQRLRRGGSPTHECDLLEEEVAAELPATVPGRVQVARAGSYVDAPLRPGTTVSAAGLAVWLLPTRLDADREQTVLALNAPDGTAGYLLSVSARGCALRDAGGTDLARLDVAPVERQWSFLAATVSPRGEVRLALHRGQQSHFQDLRGQRSGFADTRAAVLRVGAGGRPQRPPSSSTGGSPGRSCPHPAGPPR
;
A
#
# COMPACT_ATOMS: atom_id res chain seq x y z
N MET A 1 1.23 13.97 14.07
CA MET A 1 2.64 14.37 13.99
C MET A 1 2.75 15.23 12.75
N ARG A 2 3.06 16.53 12.86
CA ARG A 2 2.82 17.49 11.77
C ARG A 2 3.89 17.47 10.67
N LEU A 3 5.09 17.00 10.98
CA LEU A 3 6.23 16.94 10.07
C LEU A 3 7.12 15.73 10.40
N LEU A 4 7.51 14.98 9.36
CA LEU A 4 8.41 13.82 9.43
C LEU A 4 9.37 13.91 8.23
N GLY A 5 10.65 13.58 8.42
CA GLY A 5 11.55 13.48 7.29
C GLY A 5 12.74 12.55 7.54
N TYR A 6 13.41 12.19 6.44
CA TYR A 6 14.64 11.39 6.46
C TYR A 6 15.55 11.77 5.29
N GLY A 7 16.85 11.57 5.47
CA GLY A 7 17.84 11.64 4.40
C GLY A 7 17.92 10.33 3.62
N ASN A 8 18.17 10.38 2.32
CA ASN A 8 18.40 9.18 1.51
C ASN A 8 19.75 8.49 1.82
N ARG A 9 20.65 9.18 2.53
CA ARG A 9 21.99 8.74 2.92
C ARG A 9 22.34 9.29 4.30
N LEU A 10 23.26 8.63 5.00
CA LEU A 10 23.72 9.06 6.33
C LEU A 10 24.84 10.10 6.27
N SER A 11 25.66 10.09 5.22
CA SER A 11 26.77 11.02 5.04
C SER A 11 27.07 11.26 3.56
N VAL A 12 27.69 12.40 3.28
CA VAL A 12 28.21 12.77 1.96
C VAL A 12 29.56 13.48 2.13
N PRO A 13 30.51 13.32 1.19
CA PRO A 13 31.72 14.14 1.17
C PRO A 13 31.39 15.58 0.77
N ALA A 14 32.37 16.48 0.90
CA ALA A 14 32.26 17.83 0.36
C ALA A 14 31.94 17.80 -1.15
N GLY A 15 30.99 18.62 -1.59
CA GLY A 15 30.46 18.59 -2.96
C GLY A 15 29.50 17.43 -3.25
N GLY A 16 29.31 16.50 -2.31
CA GLY A 16 28.36 15.40 -2.45
C GLY A 16 26.90 15.85 -2.28
N ARG A 17 25.97 15.07 -2.85
CA ARG A 17 24.53 15.34 -2.80
C ARG A 17 23.81 14.39 -1.85
N ILE A 18 23.05 14.97 -0.91
CA ILE A 18 22.09 14.29 -0.04
C ILE A 18 20.69 14.81 -0.36
N GLU A 19 19.69 13.92 -0.32
CA GLU A 19 18.29 14.29 -0.52
C GLU A 19 17.49 14.07 0.76
N PHE A 20 16.67 15.04 1.11
CA PHE A 20 15.73 14.94 2.22
C PHE A 20 14.32 14.69 1.69
N LYS A 21 13.63 13.69 2.25
CA LYS A 21 12.24 13.38 1.96
C LYS A 21 11.41 13.79 3.17
N VAL A 22 10.47 14.72 2.99
CA VAL A 22 9.67 15.30 4.08
C VAL A 22 8.18 15.09 3.82
N SER A 23 7.48 14.48 4.78
CA SER A 23 6.02 14.43 4.84
C SER A 23 5.55 15.50 5.83
N CYS A 24 4.69 16.42 5.39
CA CYS A 24 4.20 17.54 6.19
C CYS A 24 2.68 17.68 6.02
N GLU A 25 1.96 17.85 7.14
CA GLU A 25 0.51 18.10 7.15
C GLU A 25 0.18 19.59 6.91
N LEU A 26 1.15 20.49 7.04
CA LEU A 26 0.99 21.93 6.81
C LEU A 26 1.20 22.29 5.33
N PRO A 27 0.68 23.45 4.86
CA PRO A 27 0.86 23.89 3.47
C PRO A 27 2.33 24.14 3.08
N GLU A 28 3.16 24.56 4.02
CA GLU A 28 4.58 24.85 3.80
C GLU A 28 5.41 24.68 5.09
N PHE A 29 6.74 24.62 4.94
CA PHE A 29 7.70 24.61 6.03
C PHE A 29 9.01 25.30 5.63
N THR A 30 9.78 25.77 6.61
CA THR A 30 11.08 26.41 6.39
C THR A 30 12.21 25.49 6.84
N PRO A 31 13.15 25.13 5.96
CA PRO A 31 14.33 24.35 6.31
C PRO A 31 15.47 25.25 6.81
N THR A 32 16.21 24.79 7.82
CA THR A 32 17.48 25.37 8.26
C THR A 32 18.54 24.28 8.39
N LEU A 33 19.82 24.62 8.28
CA LEU A 33 20.93 23.69 8.49
C LEU A 33 21.60 24.00 9.82
N GLN A 34 21.70 22.99 10.69
CA GLN A 34 22.29 23.11 12.02
C GLN A 34 23.48 22.15 12.14
N ARG A 35 24.54 22.60 12.80
CA ARG A 35 25.64 21.77 13.26
C ARG A 35 25.39 21.39 14.71
N LEU A 36 25.06 20.13 14.93
CA LEU A 36 24.91 19.59 16.27
C LEU A 36 26.29 19.47 16.95
N ARG A 37 26.48 20.17 18.06
CA ARG A 37 27.71 20.11 18.89
C ARG A 37 27.54 19.16 20.07
N ARG A 38 26.35 19.14 20.68
CA ARG A 38 25.99 18.26 21.80
C ARG A 38 24.48 17.99 21.80
N GLY A 39 24.09 16.73 21.96
CA GLY A 39 22.68 16.36 22.14
C GLY A 39 22.15 16.81 23.51
N GLY A 40 20.89 17.24 23.55
CA GLY A 40 20.21 17.59 24.80
C GLY A 40 19.64 16.35 25.50
N SER A 41 19.71 16.30 26.83
CA SER A 41 19.11 15.24 27.64
C SER A 41 18.68 15.78 29.00
N PRO A 42 17.37 15.77 29.31
CA PRO A 42 16.88 16.13 30.65
C PRO A 42 17.43 15.19 31.74
N THR A 43 17.62 13.90 31.41
CA THR A 43 18.13 12.88 32.34
C THR A 43 19.57 13.14 32.78
N HIS A 44 20.37 13.78 31.93
CA HIS A 44 21.78 14.07 32.19
C HIS A 44 22.03 15.57 32.41
N GLU A 45 20.96 16.36 32.60
CA GLU A 45 21.02 17.82 32.82
C GLU A 45 21.90 18.54 31.78
N CYS A 46 21.86 18.06 30.54
CA CYS A 46 22.67 18.57 29.45
C CYS A 46 21.80 19.31 28.43
N ASP A 47 22.07 20.59 28.22
CA ASP A 47 21.40 21.36 27.19
C ASP A 47 21.83 20.96 25.78
N LEU A 48 20.86 21.00 24.86
CA LEU A 48 21.08 20.90 23.42
C LEU A 48 21.97 22.07 22.96
N LEU A 49 23.07 21.76 22.28
CA LEU A 49 23.96 22.76 21.71
C LEU A 49 24.03 22.59 20.19
N GLU A 50 23.47 23.54 19.48
CA GLU A 50 23.38 23.60 18.02
C GLU A 50 23.91 24.96 17.53
N GLU A 51 24.49 24.95 16.34
CA GLU A 51 25.04 26.13 15.68
C GLU A 51 24.51 26.20 14.25
N GLU A 52 23.84 27.29 13.90
CA GLU A 52 23.30 27.47 12.56
C GLU A 52 24.44 27.58 11.54
N VAL A 53 24.30 26.85 10.45
CA VAL A 53 25.26 26.85 9.34
C VAL A 53 24.61 27.56 8.16
N ALA A 54 25.27 28.60 7.68
CA ALA A 54 24.87 29.27 6.45
C ALA A 54 24.82 28.25 5.30
N ALA A 55 23.64 28.12 4.69
CA ALA A 55 23.38 27.19 3.60
C ALA A 55 22.41 27.81 2.59
N GLU A 56 22.60 27.49 1.31
CA GLU A 56 21.69 27.89 0.25
C GLU A 56 20.45 26.98 0.27
N LEU A 57 19.53 27.26 1.21
CA LEU A 57 18.26 26.56 1.34
C LEU A 57 17.10 27.45 0.86
N PRO A 58 16.02 26.86 0.32
CA PRO A 58 14.80 27.61 0.04
C PRO A 58 14.23 28.25 1.30
N ALA A 59 13.68 29.47 1.19
CA ALA A 59 13.02 30.13 2.32
C ALA A 59 11.79 29.34 2.82
N THR A 60 11.04 28.74 1.90
CA THR A 60 9.93 27.83 2.19
C THR A 60 9.90 26.67 1.20
N VAL A 61 9.34 25.54 1.65
CA VAL A 61 9.11 24.34 0.86
C VAL A 61 7.64 23.95 0.99
N PRO A 62 6.93 23.66 -0.11
CA PRO A 62 5.56 23.18 -0.06
C PRO A 62 5.45 21.88 0.73
N GLY A 63 4.56 21.88 1.73
CA GLY A 63 4.25 20.70 2.51
C GLY A 63 3.29 19.78 1.76
N ARG A 64 3.51 18.48 1.91
CA ARG A 64 2.59 17.44 1.42
C ARG A 64 2.70 16.20 2.28
N VAL A 65 1.58 15.51 2.45
CA VAL A 65 1.57 14.19 3.07
C VAL A 65 2.11 13.16 2.07
N GLN A 66 3.13 12.41 2.48
CA GLN A 66 3.69 11.29 1.72
C GLN A 66 3.30 9.99 2.40
N VAL A 67 2.43 9.20 1.76
CA VAL A 67 1.95 7.93 2.32
C VAL A 67 3.03 6.87 2.21
N ALA A 68 3.52 6.40 3.35
CA ALA A 68 4.40 5.23 3.42
C ALA A 68 3.56 3.94 3.41
N ARG A 69 3.89 3.03 2.49
CA ARG A 69 3.30 1.68 2.46
C ARG A 69 4.16 0.76 3.30
N ALA A 70 3.67 0.38 4.48
CA ALA A 70 4.36 -0.54 5.36
C ALA A 70 4.09 -2.01 4.96
N GLY A 71 5.09 -2.86 5.19
CA GLY A 71 5.01 -4.30 4.94
C GLY A 71 5.93 -4.74 3.80
N SER A 72 6.63 -5.85 4.01
CA SER A 72 7.43 -6.50 2.97
C SER A 72 6.53 -7.30 2.04
N TYR A 73 6.73 -7.13 0.73
CA TYR A 73 6.05 -7.89 -0.31
C TYR A 73 6.95 -8.00 -1.54
N VAL A 74 6.58 -8.90 -2.44
CA VAL A 74 7.17 -9.08 -3.77
C VAL A 74 6.07 -8.82 -4.79
N ASP A 75 6.37 -7.99 -5.79
CA ASP A 75 5.53 -7.81 -6.98
C ASP A 75 6.18 -8.52 -8.17
N ALA A 76 5.40 -9.37 -8.83
CA ALA A 76 5.77 -10.07 -10.05
C ALA A 76 4.78 -9.70 -11.16
N PRO A 77 5.13 -8.78 -12.07
CA PRO A 77 4.28 -8.45 -13.20
C PRO A 77 4.18 -9.65 -14.15
N LEU A 78 2.97 -9.93 -14.65
CA LEU A 78 2.79 -10.86 -15.77
C LEU A 78 3.34 -10.27 -17.07
N ARG A 79 3.57 -11.14 -18.05
CA ARG A 79 4.00 -10.72 -19.39
C ARG A 79 2.96 -9.76 -20.00
N PRO A 80 3.39 -8.66 -20.65
CA PRO A 80 2.49 -7.78 -21.37
C PRO A 80 1.59 -8.57 -22.35
N GLY A 81 0.31 -8.22 -22.41
CA GLY A 81 -0.66 -8.91 -23.27
C GLY A 81 -1.21 -10.23 -22.71
N THR A 82 -0.82 -10.66 -21.51
CA THR A 82 -1.46 -11.78 -20.83
C THR A 82 -2.87 -11.39 -20.42
N THR A 83 -3.86 -12.16 -20.90
CA THR A 83 -5.24 -12.15 -20.40
C THR A 83 -5.40 -13.25 -19.35
N VAL A 84 -6.06 -12.93 -18.24
CA VAL A 84 -6.41 -13.89 -17.19
C VAL A 84 -7.92 -14.11 -17.22
N SER A 85 -8.36 -15.32 -17.57
CA SER A 85 -9.78 -15.74 -17.54
C SER A 85 -10.07 -16.80 -16.48
N ALA A 86 -9.02 -17.37 -15.90
CA ALA A 86 -9.02 -18.32 -14.79
C ALA A 86 -7.72 -18.16 -14.01
N ALA A 87 -7.71 -18.55 -12.74
CA ALA A 87 -6.52 -18.44 -11.91
C ALA A 87 -6.40 -19.62 -10.94
N GLY A 88 -5.17 -20.09 -10.75
CA GLY A 88 -4.78 -20.94 -9.62
C GLY A 88 -3.76 -20.20 -8.78
N LEU A 89 -4.08 -19.96 -7.51
CA LEU A 89 -3.20 -19.32 -6.53
C LEU A 89 -2.83 -20.36 -5.48
N ALA A 90 -1.54 -20.61 -5.27
CA ALA A 90 -1.08 -21.60 -4.32
C ALA A 90 0.19 -21.12 -3.60
N VAL A 91 0.25 -21.32 -2.29
CA VAL A 91 1.37 -20.87 -1.46
C VAL A 91 1.61 -21.79 -0.28
N TRP A 92 2.88 -22.10 -0.02
CA TRP A 92 3.32 -22.57 1.28
C TRP A 92 3.55 -21.36 2.19
N LEU A 93 2.90 -21.33 3.35
CA LEU A 93 3.03 -20.25 4.31
C LEU A 93 3.35 -20.76 5.72
N LEU A 94 4.08 -19.95 6.47
CA LEU A 94 4.35 -20.12 7.89
C LEU A 94 3.90 -18.83 8.60
N PRO A 95 2.62 -18.72 9.00
CA PRO A 95 2.11 -17.47 9.56
C PRO A 95 2.71 -17.25 10.94
N THR A 96 3.36 -16.11 11.19
CA THR A 96 3.98 -15.81 12.50
C THR A 96 3.04 -15.12 13.48
N ARG A 97 2.00 -14.47 12.94
CA ARG A 97 0.93 -13.81 13.69
C ARG A 97 -0.35 -13.85 12.85
N LEU A 98 -1.40 -14.43 13.42
CA LEU A 98 -2.76 -14.36 12.92
C LEU A 98 -3.58 -13.45 13.83
N ASP A 99 -4.53 -12.74 13.25
CA ASP A 99 -5.36 -11.78 13.97
C ASP A 99 -6.83 -12.07 13.65
N ALA A 100 -7.71 -11.98 14.65
CA ALA A 100 -9.14 -12.24 14.47
C ALA A 100 -9.84 -11.05 13.81
N ASP A 101 -9.31 -9.85 13.99
CA ASP A 101 -9.92 -8.60 13.52
C ASP A 101 -9.20 -8.03 12.29
N ARG A 102 -8.06 -8.64 11.93
CA ARG A 102 -7.30 -8.25 10.74
C ARG A 102 -6.94 -9.45 9.88
N GLU A 103 -7.53 -9.48 8.70
CA GLU A 103 -7.14 -10.39 7.64
C GLU A 103 -5.85 -9.94 6.95
N GLN A 104 -5.02 -10.91 6.56
CA GLN A 104 -3.76 -10.72 5.83
C GLN A 104 -3.86 -11.41 4.46
N THR A 105 -3.80 -10.64 3.38
CA THR A 105 -3.66 -11.18 2.04
C THR A 105 -2.25 -11.76 1.88
N VAL A 106 -2.14 -13.03 1.48
CA VAL A 106 -0.86 -13.72 1.27
C VAL A 106 -0.48 -13.77 -0.20
N LEU A 107 -1.47 -13.90 -1.08
CA LEU A 107 -1.32 -13.77 -2.53
C LEU A 107 -2.42 -12.84 -3.06
N ALA A 108 -2.04 -11.93 -3.95
CA ALA A 108 -2.98 -11.10 -4.66
C ALA A 108 -2.65 -11.12 -6.15
N LEU A 109 -3.62 -11.45 -6.99
CA LEU A 109 -3.50 -11.34 -8.44
C LEU A 109 -4.43 -10.22 -8.89
N ASN A 110 -3.89 -9.07 -9.25
CA ASN A 110 -4.69 -7.89 -9.56
C ASN A 110 -4.35 -7.31 -10.93
N ALA A 111 -5.33 -6.70 -11.58
CA ALA A 111 -5.08 -5.73 -12.64
C ALA A 111 -4.23 -4.56 -12.10
N PRO A 112 -3.50 -3.83 -12.95
CA PRO A 112 -2.51 -2.84 -12.52
C PRO A 112 -3.15 -1.64 -11.82
N ASP A 113 -4.42 -1.36 -12.12
CA ASP A 113 -5.25 -0.32 -11.51
C ASP A 113 -5.95 -0.78 -10.21
N GLY A 114 -5.84 -2.06 -9.87
CA GLY A 114 -6.47 -2.68 -8.70
C GLY A 114 -7.99 -2.84 -8.80
N THR A 115 -8.60 -2.68 -9.97
CA THR A 115 -10.07 -2.72 -10.12
C THR A 115 -10.64 -4.13 -10.27
N ALA A 116 -9.83 -5.06 -10.77
CA ALA A 116 -10.15 -6.46 -10.93
C ALA A 116 -9.03 -7.31 -10.30
N GLY A 117 -9.39 -8.47 -9.79
CA GLY A 117 -8.41 -9.29 -9.09
C GLY A 117 -8.97 -10.38 -8.21
N TYR A 118 -8.06 -11.17 -7.66
CA TYR A 118 -8.30 -12.15 -6.61
C TYR A 118 -7.34 -11.92 -5.45
N LEU A 119 -7.87 -11.98 -4.22
CA LEU A 119 -7.13 -11.86 -2.98
C LEU A 119 -7.28 -13.17 -2.21
N LEU A 120 -6.17 -13.88 -2.00
CA LEU A 120 -6.11 -15.07 -1.16
C LEU A 120 -5.53 -14.65 0.19
N SER A 121 -6.29 -14.88 1.25
CA SER A 121 -6.00 -14.31 2.56
C SER A 121 -6.20 -15.29 3.71
N VAL A 122 -5.57 -14.96 4.84
CA VAL A 122 -5.63 -15.69 6.10
C VAL A 122 -5.93 -14.76 7.29
N SER A 123 -6.56 -15.31 8.33
CA SER A 123 -6.82 -14.66 9.62
C SER A 123 -6.93 -15.72 10.71
N ALA A 124 -7.10 -15.32 11.97
CA ALA A 124 -7.41 -16.27 13.03
C ALA A 124 -8.79 -16.92 12.87
N ARG A 125 -9.69 -16.34 12.05
CA ARG A 125 -11.02 -16.90 11.74
C ARG A 125 -10.99 -17.91 10.60
N GLY A 126 -9.92 -17.97 9.82
CA GLY A 126 -9.87 -18.85 8.66
C GLY A 126 -9.19 -18.26 7.43
N CYS A 127 -9.45 -18.88 6.29
CA CYS A 127 -8.94 -18.50 4.99
C CYS A 127 -10.07 -18.00 4.10
N ALA A 128 -9.78 -17.03 3.23
CA ALA A 128 -10.74 -16.53 2.27
C ALA A 128 -10.10 -16.29 0.90
N LEU A 129 -10.86 -16.56 -0.15
CA LEU A 129 -10.63 -16.04 -1.48
C LEU A 129 -11.65 -14.94 -1.73
N ARG A 130 -11.19 -13.76 -2.15
CA ARG A 130 -12.04 -12.62 -2.48
C ARG A 130 -11.75 -12.08 -3.86
N ASP A 131 -12.69 -11.32 -4.41
CA ASP A 131 -12.42 -10.44 -5.54
C ASP A 131 -11.71 -9.14 -5.09
N ALA A 132 -11.32 -8.30 -6.06
CA ALA A 132 -10.71 -6.98 -5.79
C ALA A 132 -11.65 -6.00 -5.04
N GLY A 133 -12.97 -6.17 -5.15
CA GLY A 133 -13.97 -5.41 -4.40
C GLY A 133 -14.08 -5.81 -2.92
N GLY A 134 -13.54 -6.98 -2.57
CA GLY A 134 -13.61 -7.55 -1.23
C GLY A 134 -14.80 -8.48 -1.01
N THR A 135 -15.51 -8.89 -2.06
CA THR A 135 -16.58 -9.90 -1.98
C THR A 135 -15.96 -11.26 -1.73
N ASP A 136 -16.49 -12.02 -0.77
CA ASP A 136 -16.09 -13.40 -0.53
C ASP A 136 -16.52 -14.29 -1.71
N LEU A 137 -15.54 -14.92 -2.34
CA LEU A 137 -15.76 -15.97 -3.33
C LEU A 137 -15.81 -17.34 -2.65
N ALA A 138 -14.86 -17.61 -1.76
CA ALA A 138 -14.85 -18.81 -0.92
C ALA A 138 -14.26 -18.52 0.45
N ARG A 139 -14.67 -19.26 1.47
CA ARG A 139 -14.23 -19.13 2.85
C ARG A 139 -14.15 -20.49 3.53
N LEU A 140 -13.03 -20.72 4.19
CA LEU A 140 -12.87 -21.81 5.15
C LEU A 140 -12.80 -21.21 6.55
N ASP A 141 -13.70 -21.59 7.45
CA ASP A 141 -13.68 -21.20 8.87
C ASP A 141 -12.63 -21.98 9.69
N VAL A 142 -11.55 -22.37 9.01
CA VAL A 142 -10.42 -23.10 9.57
C VAL A 142 -9.15 -22.34 9.21
N ALA A 143 -8.45 -21.86 10.25
CA ALA A 143 -7.24 -21.09 10.08
C ALA A 143 -6.00 -21.98 9.92
N PRO A 144 -4.93 -21.50 9.26
CA PRO A 144 -3.61 -22.10 9.41
C PRO A 144 -3.15 -21.96 10.87
N VAL A 145 -2.17 -22.75 11.29
CA VAL A 145 -1.64 -22.67 12.65
C VAL A 145 -0.41 -21.77 12.66
N GLU A 146 -0.35 -20.85 13.63
CA GLU A 146 0.83 -19.99 13.78
C GLU A 146 2.11 -20.82 13.93
N ARG A 147 3.17 -20.35 13.27
CA ARG A 147 4.51 -20.95 13.29
C ARG A 147 4.53 -22.41 12.81
N GLN A 148 3.55 -22.82 12.00
CA GLN A 148 3.51 -24.12 11.34
C GLN A 148 3.31 -23.97 9.83
N TRP A 149 4.00 -24.80 9.06
CA TRP A 149 3.87 -24.81 7.61
C TRP A 149 2.47 -25.28 7.22
N SER A 150 1.81 -24.49 6.39
CA SER A 150 0.52 -24.82 5.78
C SER A 150 0.60 -24.56 4.28
N PHE A 151 -0.13 -25.33 3.49
CA PHE A 151 -0.31 -25.10 2.07
C PHE A 151 -1.74 -24.60 1.84
N LEU A 152 -1.86 -23.41 1.26
CA LEU A 152 -3.13 -22.78 0.93
C LEU A 152 -3.23 -22.64 -0.57
N ALA A 153 -4.32 -23.11 -1.15
CA ALA A 153 -4.56 -23.05 -2.58
C ALA A 153 -5.99 -22.63 -2.89
N ALA A 154 -6.15 -21.88 -3.97
CA ALA A 154 -7.44 -21.51 -4.51
C ALA A 154 -7.42 -21.61 -6.04
N THR A 155 -8.54 -22.03 -6.63
CA THR A 155 -8.72 -22.00 -8.08
C THR A 155 -10.04 -21.32 -8.42
N VAL A 156 -10.04 -20.52 -9.49
CA VAL A 156 -11.24 -19.93 -10.08
C VAL A 156 -11.28 -20.31 -11.55
N SER A 157 -12.35 -20.97 -11.98
CA SER A 157 -12.55 -21.34 -13.38
C SER A 157 -13.19 -20.20 -14.19
N PRO A 158 -13.13 -20.22 -15.54
CA PRO A 158 -13.81 -19.23 -16.38
C PRO A 158 -15.34 -19.25 -16.23
N ARG A 159 -15.89 -20.38 -15.76
CA ARG A 159 -17.33 -20.54 -15.51
C ARG A 159 -17.75 -20.09 -14.11
N GLY A 160 -16.80 -19.65 -13.30
CA GLY A 160 -17.09 -19.19 -11.95
C GLY A 160 -17.14 -20.30 -10.89
N GLU A 161 -16.51 -21.43 -11.16
CA GLU A 161 -16.33 -22.48 -10.16
C GLU A 161 -15.12 -22.11 -9.31
N VAL A 162 -15.30 -22.13 -7.99
CA VAL A 162 -14.28 -21.74 -7.02
C VAL A 162 -13.98 -22.92 -6.12
N ARG A 163 -12.69 -23.21 -5.94
CA ARG A 163 -12.21 -24.17 -4.93
C ARG A 163 -11.20 -23.48 -4.04
N LEU A 164 -11.34 -23.69 -2.74
CA LEU A 164 -10.40 -23.22 -1.73
C LEU A 164 -9.98 -24.42 -0.88
N ALA A 165 -8.68 -24.61 -0.69
CA ALA A 165 -8.12 -25.73 0.05
C ALA A 165 -7.01 -25.26 1.00
N LEU A 166 -7.05 -25.73 2.24
CA LEU A 166 -6.01 -25.55 3.25
C LEU A 166 -5.51 -26.93 3.70
N HIS A 167 -4.21 -27.14 3.61
CA HIS A 167 -3.52 -28.31 4.14
C HIS A 167 -2.60 -27.88 5.28
N ARG A 168 -2.73 -28.51 6.45
CA ARG A 168 -1.90 -28.26 7.63
C ARG A 168 -1.58 -29.59 8.31
N GLY A 169 -0.30 -29.94 8.40
CA GLY A 169 0.11 -31.26 8.87
C GLY A 169 -0.53 -32.39 8.05
N GLN A 170 -1.23 -33.31 8.72
CA GLN A 170 -1.96 -34.43 8.10
C GLN A 170 -3.44 -34.09 7.78
N GLN A 171 -3.88 -32.86 8.03
CA GLN A 171 -5.27 -32.44 7.85
C GLN A 171 -5.43 -31.64 6.54
N SER A 172 -6.50 -31.95 5.81
CA SER A 172 -6.88 -31.24 4.59
C SER A 172 -8.32 -30.75 4.72
N HIS A 173 -8.54 -29.46 4.47
CA HIS A 173 -9.84 -28.80 4.51
C HIS A 173 -10.09 -28.18 3.13
N PHE A 174 -11.29 -28.36 2.58
CA PHE A 174 -11.64 -27.84 1.27
C PHE A 174 -13.09 -27.36 1.22
N GLN A 175 -13.33 -26.37 0.37
CA GLN A 175 -14.65 -25.89 0.01
C GLN A 175 -14.72 -25.73 -1.51
N ASP A 176 -15.79 -26.27 -2.10
CA ASP A 176 -16.09 -26.17 -3.53
C ASP A 176 -17.41 -25.40 -3.69
N LEU A 177 -17.39 -24.31 -4.47
CA LEU A 177 -18.55 -23.48 -4.77
C LEU A 177 -18.74 -23.35 -6.29
N ARG A 178 -19.99 -23.26 -6.73
CA ARG A 178 -20.37 -23.10 -8.15
C ARG A 178 -21.19 -21.84 -8.35
N GLY A 179 -21.03 -21.20 -9.52
CA GLY A 179 -21.94 -20.16 -10.01
C GLY A 179 -21.59 -18.72 -9.61
N GLN A 180 -20.37 -18.43 -9.17
CA GLN A 180 -19.92 -17.06 -8.90
C GLN A 180 -19.19 -16.47 -10.11
N ARG A 181 -19.60 -15.30 -10.61
CA ARG A 181 -18.90 -14.67 -11.75
C ARG A 181 -17.41 -14.45 -11.44
N SER A 182 -16.55 -14.79 -12.39
CA SER A 182 -15.10 -14.55 -12.26
C SER A 182 -14.84 -13.05 -12.10
N GLY A 183 -14.16 -12.67 -11.01
CA GLY A 183 -13.76 -11.28 -10.74
C GLY A 183 -12.75 -10.68 -11.74
N PHE A 184 -12.17 -11.50 -12.62
CA PHE A 184 -11.43 -11.03 -13.79
C PHE A 184 -12.40 -10.82 -14.96
N ALA A 185 -12.79 -9.56 -15.19
CA ALA A 185 -13.10 -9.12 -16.54
C ALA A 185 -11.79 -9.16 -17.34
N ASP A 186 -11.85 -9.47 -18.64
CA ASP A 186 -10.76 -9.61 -19.61
C ASP A 186 -9.72 -8.48 -19.52
N THR A 187 -8.83 -8.56 -18.54
CA THR A 187 -7.93 -7.47 -18.15
C THR A 187 -6.54 -7.78 -18.67
N ARG A 188 -6.00 -6.81 -19.40
CA ARG A 188 -4.68 -6.89 -20.00
C ARG A 188 -3.66 -6.43 -18.98
N ALA A 189 -2.69 -7.31 -18.70
CA ALA A 189 -1.68 -7.19 -17.65
C ALA A 189 -2.23 -7.37 -16.24
N ALA A 190 -1.63 -8.29 -15.47
CA ALA A 190 -1.89 -8.44 -14.04
C ALA A 190 -0.57 -8.47 -13.28
N VAL A 191 -0.61 -8.14 -12.00
CA VAL A 191 0.51 -8.24 -11.07
C VAL A 191 0.15 -9.28 -10.03
N LEU A 192 1.03 -10.27 -9.88
CA LEU A 192 1.01 -11.18 -8.75
C LEU A 192 1.82 -10.56 -7.61
N ARG A 193 1.17 -10.26 -6.50
CA ARG A 193 1.79 -9.81 -5.26
C ARG A 193 1.83 -10.96 -4.26
N VAL A 194 2.99 -11.14 -3.63
CA VAL A 194 3.21 -12.09 -2.54
C VAL A 194 3.60 -11.32 -1.28
N GLY A 195 2.92 -11.59 -0.18
CA GLY A 195 3.26 -11.01 1.13
C GLY A 195 2.08 -10.39 1.84
N ALA A 196 2.19 -10.32 3.17
CA ALA A 196 1.17 -9.80 4.07
C ALA A 196 1.09 -8.27 4.00
N GLY A 197 0.44 -7.75 2.96
CA GLY A 197 0.27 -6.31 2.73
C GLY A 197 -1.16 -5.96 2.36
N GLY A 198 -1.70 -4.91 2.99
CA GLY A 198 -3.08 -4.43 2.81
C GLY A 198 -3.41 -4.03 1.36
N ARG A 199 -4.72 -4.04 1.08
CA ARG A 199 -5.38 -3.82 -0.22
C ARG A 199 -4.59 -2.92 -1.19
N PRO A 200 -4.54 -3.27 -2.50
CA PRO A 200 -4.22 -2.27 -3.51
C PRO A 200 -5.24 -1.12 -3.38
N GLN A 201 -4.78 0.10 -3.11
CA GLN A 201 -5.64 1.28 -3.24
C GLN A 201 -5.57 1.81 -4.67
N ARG A 202 -6.75 2.08 -5.21
CA ARG A 202 -6.98 2.85 -6.43
C ARG A 202 -6.16 4.15 -6.36
N PRO A 203 -5.50 4.58 -7.45
CA PRO A 203 -4.80 5.86 -7.45
C PRO A 203 -5.76 6.99 -7.05
N PRO A 204 -5.28 8.02 -6.34
CA PRO A 204 -6.11 9.17 -6.02
C PRO A 204 -6.65 9.75 -7.32
N SER A 205 -7.97 9.93 -7.39
CA SER A 205 -8.57 10.71 -8.47
C SER A 205 -7.89 12.06 -8.49
N SER A 206 -7.20 12.38 -9.58
CA SER A 206 -6.80 13.75 -9.86
C SER A 206 -8.08 14.58 -9.88
N SER A 207 -8.35 15.30 -8.79
CA SER A 207 -9.31 16.39 -8.80
C SER A 207 -8.70 17.49 -9.65
N THR A 208 -8.87 17.38 -10.97
CA THR A 208 -8.74 18.52 -11.87
C THR A 208 -9.74 19.56 -11.41
N GLY A 209 -9.24 20.58 -10.73
CA GLY A 209 -9.97 21.80 -10.45
C GLY A 209 -10.42 22.40 -11.77
N GLY A 210 -11.73 22.48 -11.95
CA GLY A 210 -12.40 23.23 -12.99
C GLY A 210 -13.56 23.96 -12.35
N SER A 211 -13.27 24.96 -11.54
CA SER A 211 -14.28 25.92 -11.10
C SER A 211 -14.53 26.88 -12.26
N PRO A 212 -15.75 26.98 -12.82
CA PRO A 212 -16.02 27.93 -13.88
C PRO A 212 -16.03 29.35 -13.31
N GLY A 213 -15.17 30.21 -13.88
CA GLY A 213 -15.08 31.62 -13.53
C GLY A 213 -16.44 32.30 -13.65
N ARG A 214 -16.95 32.80 -12.51
CA ARG A 214 -18.02 33.80 -12.50
C ARG A 214 -17.41 35.14 -12.85
N SER A 215 -17.68 35.62 -14.05
CA SER A 215 -17.45 36.99 -14.49
C SER A 215 -18.39 37.94 -13.73
N CYS A 216 -17.83 38.85 -12.93
CA CYS A 216 -18.55 40.04 -12.45
C CYS A 216 -18.49 41.13 -13.54
N PRO A 217 -19.61 41.78 -13.89
CA PRO A 217 -19.58 42.92 -14.80
C PRO A 217 -19.17 44.21 -14.07
N HIS A 218 -18.26 44.96 -14.68
CA HIS A 218 -17.90 46.34 -14.31
C HIS A 218 -19.05 47.31 -14.66
N PRO A 219 -19.40 48.28 -13.80
CA PRO A 219 -20.32 49.36 -14.18
C PRO A 219 -19.58 50.43 -14.99
N ALA A 220 -20.22 50.86 -16.08
CA ALA A 220 -19.80 51.94 -16.97
C ALA A 220 -19.87 53.31 -16.27
N GLY A 221 -18.83 54.12 -16.43
CA GLY A 221 -18.80 55.53 -16.04
C GLY A 221 -19.63 56.42 -16.99
N PRO A 222 -20.06 57.61 -16.53
CA PRO A 222 -21.00 58.45 -17.28
C PRO A 222 -20.31 59.27 -18.39
N PRO A 223 -21.04 59.66 -19.45
CA PRO A 223 -20.49 60.39 -20.58
C PRO A 223 -20.30 61.89 -20.28
N ARG A 224 -19.33 62.49 -20.97
CA ARG A 224 -19.27 63.93 -21.25
C ARG A 224 -19.88 64.20 -22.62
#